data_AF-A0A6P6AUZ9-F1
#
_entry.id   AF-A0A6P6AUZ9-F1
#
_cell.length_a   1.000
_cell.length_b   1.000
_cell.length_c   1.000
_cell.angle_alpha   90.00
_cell.angle_beta   90.00
_cell.angle_gamma   90.00
#
_symmetry.space_group_name_H-M   'P 1'
#
loop_
_entity.id
_entity.type
_entity.pdbx_description
1 polymer ?
#
loop_
_entity_poly.entity_id
_entity_poly.type
_entity_poly.pdbx_seq_one_letter_code
_entity_poly.pdbx_strand_id
1 'polypeptide(L)'
;MRKPGLFDLENHFAFYGAYHSNPMNVLIHALFVWPIFFTVYGLFYMILDKKAGSLAALLCLACWVGASFLAANLGYSLAWKVVLVAQLLCWTGQFVGHGVFEKRAPALLDNLVQAFVMAPFFVLLEFLQAFFRYEPYPGFHARVKAKIKAEIKEWQAKKQKKVS
;
A
#
# COMPACT_ATOMS: atom_id res chain seq x y z
N MET A 1 12.61 5.82 -34.00
CA MET A 1 13.14 5.05 -32.85
C MET A 1 12.03 4.15 -32.33
N ARG A 2 12.32 2.87 -32.09
CA ARG A 2 11.36 1.90 -31.55
C ARG A 2 11.01 2.32 -30.12
N LYS A 3 9.71 2.33 -29.75
CA LYS A 3 9.32 2.59 -28.36
C LYS A 3 9.95 1.50 -27.48
N PRO A 4 10.64 1.85 -26.38
CA PRO A 4 11.17 0.85 -25.47
C PRO A 4 10.07 -0.08 -24.97
N GLY A 5 10.39 -1.36 -24.84
CA GLY A 5 9.51 -2.31 -24.17
C GLY A 5 9.42 -1.99 -22.68
N LEU A 6 8.31 -2.36 -22.03
CA LEU A 6 8.06 -2.05 -20.61
C LEU A 6 9.16 -2.54 -19.64
N PHE A 7 9.92 -3.57 -20.03
CA PHE A 7 10.97 -4.19 -19.22
C PHE A 7 12.37 -3.94 -19.79
N ASP A 8 12.51 -2.97 -20.70
CA ASP A 8 13.77 -2.61 -21.32
C ASP A 8 14.55 -1.66 -20.42
N LEU A 9 15.27 -2.24 -19.45
CA LEU A 9 15.97 -1.49 -18.42
C LEU A 9 16.96 -0.48 -19.02
N GLU A 10 17.76 -0.89 -20.00
CA GLU A 10 18.79 -0.04 -20.61
C GLU A 10 18.18 1.20 -21.25
N ASN A 11 17.13 1.04 -22.07
CA ASN A 11 16.48 2.18 -22.71
C ASN A 11 15.75 3.09 -21.72
N HIS A 12 15.14 2.54 -20.67
CA HIS A 12 14.53 3.35 -19.60
C HIS A 12 15.59 4.15 -18.83
N PHE A 13 16.71 3.53 -18.48
CA PHE A 13 17.80 4.20 -17.77
C PHE A 13 18.50 5.24 -18.64
N ALA A 14 18.76 4.93 -19.91
CA ALA A 14 19.35 5.88 -20.86
C ALA A 14 18.45 7.10 -21.08
N PHE A 15 17.14 6.88 -21.27
CA PHE A 15 16.18 7.97 -21.41
C PHE A 15 16.15 8.87 -20.17
N TYR A 16 16.00 8.32 -18.97
CA TYR A 16 15.98 9.12 -17.74
C TYR A 16 17.33 9.77 -17.45
N GLY A 17 18.43 9.06 -17.70
CA GLY A 17 19.80 9.56 -17.53
C GLY A 17 20.12 10.75 -18.41
N ALA A 18 19.55 10.82 -19.62
CA ALA A 18 19.72 11.95 -20.53
C ALA A 18 19.22 13.29 -19.94
N TYR A 19 18.26 13.26 -19.00
CA TYR A 19 17.78 14.46 -18.29
C TYR A 19 18.58 14.80 -17.01
N HIS A 20 19.53 13.94 -16.60
CA HIS A 20 20.25 14.04 -15.32
C HIS A 20 21.78 14.09 -15.51
N SER A 21 22.26 14.83 -16.52
CA SER A 21 23.69 14.96 -16.80
C SER A 21 24.45 15.93 -15.89
N ASN A 22 23.75 16.84 -15.20
CA ASN A 22 24.35 17.81 -14.29
C ASN A 22 24.41 17.25 -12.84
N PRO A 23 25.59 17.24 -12.18
CA PRO A 23 25.75 16.66 -10.84
C PRO A 23 24.92 17.37 -9.76
N MET A 24 24.70 18.68 -9.88
CA MET A 24 23.82 19.41 -8.97
C MET A 24 22.36 19.02 -9.17
N ASN A 25 21.91 18.80 -10.41
CA ASN A 25 20.56 18.32 -10.67
C ASN A 25 20.33 16.93 -10.05
N VAL A 26 21.32 16.03 -10.19
CA VAL A 26 21.28 14.69 -9.59
C VAL A 26 21.19 14.78 -8.06
N LEU A 27 21.99 15.64 -7.44
CA LEU A 27 21.95 15.83 -5.98
C LEU A 27 20.58 16.37 -5.52
N ILE A 28 20.02 17.36 -6.23
CA ILE A 28 18.66 17.86 -5.96
C ILE A 28 17.66 16.72 -6.07
N HIS A 29 17.68 15.93 -7.14
CA HIS A 29 16.77 14.79 -7.28
C HIS A 29 16.92 13.76 -6.17
N ALA A 30 18.16 13.41 -5.80
CA ALA A 30 18.43 12.47 -4.71
C ALA A 30 17.89 12.96 -3.36
N LEU A 31 17.94 14.28 -3.10
CA LEU A 31 17.46 14.87 -1.85
C LEU A 31 15.94 15.07 -1.83
N PHE A 32 15.31 15.42 -2.96
CA PHE A 32 13.92 15.90 -2.99
C PHE A 32 12.90 14.91 -3.57
N VAL A 33 13.29 13.89 -4.33
CA VAL A 33 12.30 12.96 -4.91
C VAL A 33 11.61 12.12 -3.82
N TRP A 34 12.37 11.59 -2.85
CA TRP A 34 11.79 10.72 -1.82
C TRP A 34 10.86 11.46 -0.84
N PRO A 35 11.15 12.70 -0.35
CA PRO A 35 10.21 13.42 0.51
C PRO A 35 8.97 13.86 -0.26
N ILE A 36 9.10 14.21 -1.55
CA ILE A 36 7.94 14.54 -2.40
C ILE A 36 7.02 13.34 -2.49
N PHE A 37 7.56 12.16 -2.81
CA PHE A 37 6.76 10.94 -2.89
C PHE A 37 6.05 10.62 -1.56
N PHE A 38 6.79 10.68 -0.45
CA PHE A 38 6.24 10.49 0.89
C PHE A 38 5.13 11.50 1.20
N THR A 39 5.34 12.78 0.89
CA THR A 39 4.37 13.86 1.15
C THR A 39 3.12 13.68 0.30
N VAL A 40 3.25 13.34 -0.99
CA VAL A 40 2.09 13.06 -1.86
C VAL A 40 1.27 11.91 -1.30
N TYR A 41 1.93 10.84 -0.83
CA TYR A 41 1.26 9.69 -0.25
C TYR A 41 0.55 10.02 1.07
N GLY A 42 1.21 10.77 1.97
CA GLY A 42 0.61 11.23 3.22
C GLY A 42 -0.57 12.19 3.00
N LEU A 43 -0.42 13.16 2.10
CA LEU A 43 -1.48 14.09 1.74
C LEU A 43 -2.68 13.37 1.13
N PHE A 44 -2.45 12.34 0.30
CA PHE A 44 -3.53 11.52 -0.23
C PHE A 44 -4.41 10.94 0.88
N TYR A 45 -3.83 10.38 1.95
CA TYR A 45 -4.62 9.90 3.09
C TYR A 45 -5.28 11.03 3.88
N MET A 46 -4.63 12.17 4.06
CA MET A 46 -5.22 13.33 4.73
C MET A 46 -6.43 13.91 3.97
N ILE A 47 -6.44 13.79 2.64
CA ILE A 47 -7.58 14.16 1.80
C ILE A 47 -8.75 13.21 2.06
N LEU A 48 -8.50 11.91 2.24
CA LEU A 48 -9.54 10.93 2.55
C LEU A 48 -10.14 11.13 3.94
N ASP A 49 -9.26 11.30 4.93
CA ASP A 49 -9.64 11.75 6.27
C ASP A 49 -8.45 12.45 6.94
N LYS A 50 -8.67 13.66 7.46
CA LYS A 50 -7.59 14.47 8.03
C LYS A 50 -6.94 13.84 9.26
N LYS A 51 -7.71 13.21 10.15
CA LYS A 51 -7.21 12.69 11.43
C LYS A 51 -6.51 11.35 11.24
N ALA A 52 -7.21 10.39 10.66
CA ALA A 52 -6.66 9.07 10.34
C ALA A 52 -5.53 9.18 9.31
N GLY A 53 -5.64 10.08 8.34
CA GLY A 53 -4.58 10.32 7.36
C GLY A 53 -3.32 10.92 7.96
N SER A 54 -3.45 11.88 8.88
CA SER A 54 -2.29 12.41 9.62
C SER A 54 -1.63 11.33 10.47
N LEU A 55 -2.43 10.48 11.13
CA LEU A 55 -1.92 9.35 11.91
C LEU A 55 -1.23 8.32 11.00
N ALA A 56 -1.80 7.99 9.84
CA ALA A 56 -1.19 7.09 8.88
C ALA A 56 0.18 7.60 8.39
N ALA A 57 0.27 8.89 8.08
CA ALA A 57 1.54 9.53 7.68
C ALA A 57 2.58 9.45 8.81
N LEU A 58 2.18 9.74 10.05
CA LEU A 58 3.06 9.64 11.23
C LEU A 58 3.54 8.20 11.45
N LEU A 59 2.64 7.22 11.36
CA LEU A 59 2.98 5.79 11.50
C LEU A 59 3.92 5.33 10.38
N CYS A 60 3.69 5.79 9.15
CA CYS A 60 4.57 5.47 8.01
C CYS A 60 5.99 6.02 8.24
N LEU A 61 6.10 7.28 8.70
CA LEU A 61 7.39 7.87 9.06
C LEU A 61 8.06 7.12 10.21
N ALA A 62 7.30 6.76 11.25
CA ALA A 62 7.81 5.99 12.39
C ALA A 62 8.31 4.60 11.96
N CYS A 63 7.57 3.91 11.08
CA CYS A 63 7.99 2.64 10.50
C CYS A 63 9.27 2.81 9.67
N TRP A 64 9.39 3.86 8.86
CA TRP A 64 10.59 4.14 8.08
C TRP A 64 11.82 4.36 8.96
N VAL A 65 11.70 5.24 9.96
CA VAL A 65 12.80 5.55 10.90
C VAL A 65 13.16 4.31 11.72
N GLY A 66 12.17 3.60 12.25
CA GLY A 66 12.37 2.38 13.03
C GLY A 66 13.02 1.26 12.22
N ALA A 67 12.57 1.03 10.99
CA ALA A 67 13.18 0.05 10.09
C ALA A 67 14.61 0.43 9.70
N SER A 68 14.87 1.72 9.47
CA SER A 68 16.22 2.22 9.17
C SER A 68 17.18 2.00 10.34
N PHE A 69 16.73 2.32 11.57
CA PHE A 69 17.51 2.07 12.78
C PHE A 69 17.76 0.56 12.98
N LEU A 70 16.72 -0.27 12.84
CA LEU A 70 16.86 -1.71 12.96
C LEU A 70 17.84 -2.29 11.94
N ALA A 71 17.74 -1.86 10.68
CA ALA A 71 18.65 -2.29 9.61
C ALA A 71 20.11 -1.91 9.89
N ALA A 72 20.34 -0.69 10.41
CA ALA A 72 21.67 -0.22 10.79
C ALA A 72 22.29 -1.06 11.92
N ASN A 73 21.47 -1.54 12.87
CA ASN A 73 21.94 -2.34 14.00
C ASN A 73 22.12 -3.84 13.68
N LEU A 74 21.34 -4.39 12.75
CA LEU A 74 21.41 -5.82 12.39
C LEU A 74 22.49 -6.12 11.34
N GLY A 75 22.88 -5.13 10.54
CA GLY A 75 23.70 -5.32 9.35
C GLY A 75 22.95 -5.98 8.20
N TYR A 76 23.47 -5.83 6.98
CA TYR A 76 22.77 -6.19 5.73
C TYR A 76 22.28 -7.65 5.71
N SER A 77 23.16 -8.62 6.00
CA SER A 77 22.82 -10.05 5.87
C SER A 77 21.67 -10.47 6.78
N LEU A 78 21.70 -10.08 8.06
CA LEU A 78 20.66 -10.45 9.01
C LEU A 78 19.37 -9.66 8.75
N ALA A 79 19.46 -8.36 8.43
CA ALA A 79 18.31 -7.54 8.08
C ALA A 79 17.50 -8.14 6.92
N TRP A 80 18.17 -8.60 5.85
CA TRP A 80 17.48 -9.23 4.72
C TRP A 80 16.85 -10.58 5.05
N LYS A 81 17.44 -11.37 5.95
CA LYS A 81 16.80 -12.59 6.45
C LYS A 81 15.51 -12.29 7.22
N VAL A 82 15.54 -11.26 8.07
CA VAL A 82 14.34 -10.79 8.79
C VAL A 82 13.26 -10.33 7.81
N VAL A 83 13.63 -9.53 6.81
CA VAL A 83 12.71 -9.09 5.74
C VAL A 83 12.10 -10.29 5.02
N LEU A 84 12.91 -11.26 4.61
CA LEU A 84 12.44 -12.44 3.89
C LEU A 84 11.44 -13.25 4.72
N VAL A 85 11.77 -13.55 5.98
CA VAL A 85 10.88 -14.30 6.88
C VAL A 85 9.58 -13.54 7.10
N ALA A 86 9.65 -12.23 7.37
CA ALA A 86 8.46 -11.41 7.56
C ALA A 86 7.57 -11.40 6.31
N GLN A 87 8.14 -11.23 5.11
CA GLN A 87 7.39 -11.26 3.86
C GLN A 87 6.71 -12.62 3.63
N LEU A 88 7.44 -13.73 3.80
CA LEU A 88 6.86 -15.07 3.63
C LEU A 88 5.69 -15.30 4.60
N LEU A 89 5.84 -14.93 5.88
CA LEU A 89 4.77 -15.07 6.86
C LEU A 89 3.57 -14.19 6.54
N CYS A 90 3.79 -12.90 6.25
CA CYS A 90 2.73 -11.96 5.92
C CYS A 90 1.95 -12.39 4.66
N TRP A 91 2.64 -12.70 3.56
CA TRP A 91 1.99 -13.12 2.33
C TRP A 91 1.25 -14.45 2.48
N THR A 92 1.84 -15.43 3.17
CA THR A 92 1.17 -16.70 3.45
C THR A 92 -0.12 -16.45 4.24
N GLY A 93 -0.06 -15.63 5.29
CA GLY A 93 -1.24 -15.26 6.07
C GLY A 93 -2.32 -14.57 5.23
N GLN A 94 -1.95 -13.63 4.35
CA GLN A 94 -2.89 -12.95 3.46
C GLN A 94 -3.57 -13.92 2.47
N PHE A 95 -2.79 -14.81 1.85
CA PHE A 95 -3.36 -15.79 0.90
C PHE A 95 -4.21 -16.86 1.59
N VAL A 96 -3.84 -17.29 2.79
CA VAL A 96 -4.70 -18.17 3.60
C VAL A 96 -5.99 -17.45 3.99
N GLY A 97 -5.90 -16.19 4.41
CA GLY A 97 -7.03 -15.28 4.62
C GLY A 97 -8.05 -15.32 3.49
N HIS A 98 -7.58 -14.98 2.29
CA HIS A 98 -8.42 -14.88 1.11
C HIS A 98 -8.89 -16.25 0.58
N GLY A 99 -7.98 -17.23 0.49
CA GLY A 99 -8.26 -18.52 -0.12
C GLY A 99 -9.08 -19.46 0.76
N VAL A 100 -8.74 -19.55 2.05
CA VAL A 100 -9.34 -20.53 2.97
C VAL A 100 -10.57 -19.95 3.68
N PHE A 101 -10.45 -18.77 4.27
CA PHE A 101 -11.52 -18.18 5.06
C PHE A 101 -12.55 -17.47 4.20
N GLU A 102 -12.11 -16.54 3.34
CA GLU A 102 -13.04 -15.78 2.46
C GLU A 102 -13.48 -16.56 1.22
N LYS A 103 -12.76 -17.63 0.85
CA LYS A 103 -12.99 -18.43 -0.37
C LYS A 103 -13.16 -17.54 -1.62
N ARG A 104 -12.36 -16.47 -1.66
CA ARG A 104 -12.40 -15.40 -2.67
C ARG A 104 -10.98 -15.02 -3.05
N ALA A 105 -10.77 -14.72 -4.34
CA ALA A 105 -9.50 -14.21 -4.82
C ALA A 105 -9.11 -12.90 -4.09
N PRO A 106 -7.82 -12.65 -3.86
CA PRO A 106 -7.36 -11.42 -3.25
C PRO A 106 -7.61 -10.23 -4.18
N ALA A 107 -7.95 -9.08 -3.60
CA ALA A 107 -8.30 -7.86 -4.33
C ALA A 107 -7.16 -7.32 -5.24
N LEU A 108 -5.91 -7.75 -5.00
CA LEU A 108 -4.77 -7.44 -5.87
C LEU A 108 -4.96 -7.90 -7.32
N LEU A 109 -5.78 -8.94 -7.56
CA LEU A 109 -6.12 -9.42 -8.90
C LEU A 109 -7.24 -8.59 -9.57
N ASP A 110 -8.02 -7.85 -8.77
CA ASP A 110 -9.10 -7.00 -9.27
C ASP A 110 -8.61 -5.58 -9.56
N ASN A 111 -7.87 -4.98 -8.62
CA ASN A 111 -7.32 -3.63 -8.74
C ASN A 111 -6.04 -3.48 -7.91
N LEU A 112 -4.89 -3.65 -8.56
CA LEU A 112 -3.57 -3.62 -7.93
C LEU A 112 -3.28 -2.32 -7.20
N VAL A 113 -3.57 -1.18 -7.84
CA VAL A 113 -3.30 0.15 -7.27
C VAL A 113 -4.15 0.37 -6.01
N GLN A 114 -5.44 0.07 -6.09
CA GLN A 114 -6.33 0.20 -4.94
C GLN A 114 -5.93 -0.75 -3.81
N ALA A 115 -5.51 -1.98 -4.11
CA ALA A 115 -5.06 -2.92 -3.09
C ALA A 115 -3.85 -2.38 -2.31
N PHE A 116 -2.82 -1.86 -2.98
CA PHE A 116 -1.63 -1.34 -2.31
C PHE A 116 -1.85 -0.01 -1.61
N VAL A 117 -2.66 0.88 -2.19
CA VAL A 117 -2.90 2.22 -1.62
C VAL A 117 -3.92 2.16 -0.49
N MET A 118 -5.02 1.41 -0.62
CA MET A 118 -6.13 1.44 0.32
C MET A 118 -6.02 0.43 1.45
N ALA A 119 -5.36 -0.72 1.26
CA ALA A 119 -5.31 -1.76 2.31
C ALA A 119 -4.69 -1.26 3.63
N PRO A 120 -3.55 -0.53 3.64
CA PRO A 120 -2.99 -0.01 4.90
C PRO A 120 -3.94 0.96 5.61
N PHE A 121 -4.60 1.83 4.84
CA PHE A 121 -5.55 2.81 5.38
C PHE A 121 -6.83 2.17 5.90
N PHE A 122 -7.33 1.14 5.21
CA PHE A 122 -8.47 0.34 5.64
C PHE A 122 -8.20 -0.32 7.00
N VAL A 123 -7.04 -0.97 7.16
CA VAL A 123 -6.66 -1.60 8.44
C VAL A 123 -6.57 -0.58 9.56
N LEU A 124 -6.01 0.61 9.30
CA LEU A 124 -5.95 1.69 10.29
C LEU A 124 -7.35 2.15 10.71
N LEU A 125 -8.26 2.37 9.75
CA LEU A 125 -9.63 2.81 10.06
C LEU A 125 -10.40 1.75 10.84
N GLU A 126 -10.31 0.47 10.46
CA GLU A 126 -10.94 -0.63 11.21
C GLU A 126 -10.39 -0.74 12.64
N PHE A 127 -9.07 -0.57 12.82
CA PHE A 127 -8.45 -0.51 14.15
C PHE A 127 -8.96 0.67 14.96
N LEU A 128 -8.97 1.88 14.38
CA LEU A 128 -9.45 3.08 15.06
C LEU A 128 -10.93 2.96 15.45
N GLN A 129 -11.75 2.35 14.61
CA GLN A 129 -13.14 2.07 14.93
C GLN A 129 -13.27 1.05 16.05
N ALA A 130 -12.57 -0.08 15.97
CA ALA A 130 -12.68 -1.16 16.93
C ALA A 130 -12.27 -0.74 18.34
N PHE A 131 -11.19 0.03 18.47
CA PHE A 131 -10.61 0.39 19.76
C PHE A 131 -11.01 1.78 20.28
N PHE A 132 -11.30 2.72 19.38
CA PHE A 132 -11.57 4.12 19.75
C PHE A 132 -12.95 4.60 19.29
N ARG A 133 -13.76 3.74 18.64
CA ARG A 133 -15.06 4.09 18.04
C ARG A 133 -14.97 5.31 17.12
N TYR A 134 -13.81 5.46 16.49
CA TYR A 134 -13.52 6.60 15.65
C TYR A 134 -14.27 6.48 14.32
N GLU A 135 -15.06 7.51 13.98
CA GLU A 135 -15.67 7.65 12.65
C GLU A 135 -15.10 8.88 11.92
N PRO A 136 -14.74 8.78 10.63
CA PRO A 136 -14.38 9.93 9.81
C PRO A 136 -15.47 11.02 9.80
N TYR A 137 -16.73 10.61 9.72
CA TYR A 137 -17.91 11.49 9.83
C TYR A 137 -19.14 10.70 10.32
N PRO A 138 -20.13 11.34 10.95
CA PRO A 138 -21.23 10.64 11.63
C PRO A 138 -21.99 9.64 10.76
N GLY A 139 -22.08 8.40 11.22
CA GLY A 139 -22.76 7.29 10.53
C GLY A 139 -21.92 6.64 9.42
N PHE A 140 -20.62 6.92 9.37
CA PHE A 140 -19.71 6.37 8.35
C PHE A 140 -19.74 4.84 8.36
N HIS A 141 -19.53 4.21 9.52
CA HIS A 141 -19.45 2.75 9.59
C HIS A 141 -20.78 2.07 9.24
N ALA A 142 -21.90 2.66 9.64
CA ALA A 142 -23.22 2.15 9.28
C ALA A 142 -23.42 2.13 7.75
N ARG A 143 -23.08 3.23 7.07
CA ARG A 143 -23.16 3.32 5.61
C ARG A 143 -22.18 2.37 4.92
N VAL A 144 -20.94 2.28 5.39
CA VAL A 144 -19.93 1.36 4.83
C VAL A 144 -20.37 -0.09 5.00
N LYS A 145 -20.86 -0.49 6.18
CA LYS A 145 -21.36 -1.84 6.45
C LYS A 145 -22.55 -2.20 5.56
N ALA A 146 -23.45 -1.26 5.30
CA ALA A 146 -24.55 -1.45 4.36
C ALA A 146 -24.03 -1.70 2.93
N LYS A 147 -23.04 -0.92 2.46
CA LYS A 147 -22.39 -1.12 1.16
C LYS A 147 -21.68 -2.47 1.07
N ILE A 148 -20.89 -2.84 2.08
CA ILE A 148 -20.20 -4.16 2.14
C ILE A 148 -21.22 -5.30 2.02
N LYS A 149 -22.34 -5.23 2.75
CA LYS A 149 -23.39 -6.26 2.69
C LYS A 149 -24.00 -6.35 1.29
N ALA A 150 -24.23 -5.23 0.62
CA ALA A 150 -24.74 -5.20 -0.74
C ALA A 150 -23.74 -5.83 -1.74
N GLU A 151 -22.48 -5.45 -1.67
CA GLU A 151 -21.38 -5.97 -2.51
C GLU A 151 -21.19 -7.49 -2.34
N ILE A 152 -21.21 -7.99 -1.09
CA ILE A 152 -21.10 -9.43 -0.82
C ILE A 152 -22.28 -10.18 -1.45
N LYS A 153 -23.50 -9.65 -1.29
CA LYS A 153 -24.71 -10.27 -1.87
C LYS A 153 -24.62 -10.34 -3.40
N GLU A 154 -24.19 -9.25 -4.03
CA GLU A 154 -24.03 -9.20 -5.49
C GLU A 154 -22.96 -10.19 -5.97
N TRP A 155 -21.81 -10.25 -5.28
CA TRP A 155 -20.75 -11.21 -5.59
C TRP A 155 -21.23 -12.66 -5.45
N GLN A 156 -21.96 -13.00 -4.39
CA GLN A 156 -22.52 -14.33 -4.19
C GLN A 156 -23.51 -14.70 -5.32
N ALA A 157 -24.38 -13.77 -5.71
CA ALA A 157 -25.33 -13.99 -6.80
C ALA A 157 -24.62 -14.19 -8.16
N LYS A 158 -23.58 -13.40 -8.44
CA LYS A 158 -22.72 -13.57 -9.64
C LYS A 158 -22.00 -14.92 -9.62
N LYS A 159 -21.54 -15.39 -8.46
CA LYS A 159 -20.90 -16.70 -8.31
C LYS A 159 -21.87 -17.84 -8.58
N GLN A 160 -23.10 -17.78 -8.06
CA GLN A 160 -24.14 -18.80 -8.31
C GLN A 160 -24.47 -18.91 -9.80
N LYS A 161 -24.65 -17.79 -10.50
CA LYS A 161 -24.93 -17.76 -11.96
C LYS A 161 -23.81 -18.35 -12.82
N LYS A 162 -22.56 -18.34 -12.35
CA LYS A 162 -21.43 -18.93 -13.09
C LYS A 162 -21.30 -20.44 -12.88
N VAL A 163 -21.96 -20.97 -11.85
CA VAL A 163 -21.91 -22.39 -11.47
C VAL A 163 -23.15 -23.15 -11.96
N SER A 164 -24.27 -22.46 -12.18
CA SER A 164 -25.45 -22.99 -12.89
C SER A 164 -25.24 -23.03 -14.40
#